data_AF-A0A8S2S911-F1
#
_entry.id   AF-A0A8S2S911-F1
#
_cell.length_a   1.000
_cell.length_b   1.000
_cell.length_c   1.000
_cell.angle_alpha   90.00
_cell.angle_beta   90.00
_cell.angle_gamma   90.00
#
_symmetry.space_group_name_H-M   'P 1'
#
loop_
_entity.id
_entity.type
_entity.pdbx_description
1 polymer ?
#
loop_
_entity_poly.entity_id
_entity_poly.type
_entity_poly.pdbx_seq_one_letter_code
_entity_poly.pdbx_strand_id
1 'polypeptide(L)'
;MASQSLSSQSSSEERRLLHYTLKIMDRDAAKKFFCDVLGMHMLRHEEMDSGCKAKCNGDFESPWSKTMVGYGNEDSNFAFELNYNYEVKGYEMGNDFHSLTIKSKQAVANAKSILNANSIQKYGNNNEGYIVNSPDGHKVILLNEDVDRDDDPVVRLSLNVSNLDRSINYYTNFLKMKTVDKTNDRVLLYYGYEKLANTPTNEKTAAGFKLTNQCKLELVDIHKPIHRGTGYGRIAFSCPTDDIPKIEEMMKDNKQGSIIIPEMKLGGLLDTKVTVVILGDPDEHEICFVGEENYIKACKTDDGASKKFAKALADTSEYPIDERHYDIGEDEKTKKQENDK
;
A
#
# COMPACT_ATOMS: atom_id res chain seq x y z
N MET A 1 -12.06 18.80 46.33
CA MET A 1 -11.30 17.67 45.76
C MET A 1 -11.52 17.72 44.27
N ALA A 2 -10.48 18.11 43.52
CA ALA A 2 -10.58 18.30 42.08
C ALA A 2 -10.65 16.94 41.38
N SER A 3 -11.70 16.73 40.58
CA SER A 3 -11.80 15.61 39.66
C SER A 3 -10.69 15.75 38.62
N GLN A 4 -9.70 14.86 38.66
CA GLN A 4 -8.75 14.72 37.57
C GLN A 4 -9.51 14.24 36.33
N SER A 5 -9.59 15.08 35.31
CA SER A 5 -9.96 14.67 33.96
C SER A 5 -8.92 13.67 33.48
N LEU A 6 -9.32 12.41 33.30
CA LEU A 6 -8.56 11.46 32.49
C LEU A 6 -8.56 12.02 31.06
N SER A 7 -7.46 12.69 30.67
CA SER A 7 -7.19 12.91 29.25
C SER A 7 -6.95 11.54 28.66
N SER A 8 -7.96 10.99 27.97
CA SER A 8 -7.84 9.75 27.21
C SER A 8 -6.86 10.00 26.06
N GLN A 9 -5.56 9.84 26.34
CA GLN A 9 -4.57 9.67 25.29
C GLN A 9 -5.00 8.45 24.49
N SER A 10 -5.36 8.68 23.22
CA SER A 10 -5.54 7.60 22.26
C SER A 10 -4.29 6.72 22.27
N SER A 11 -4.48 5.43 22.49
CA SER A 11 -3.36 4.49 22.44
C SER A 11 -2.98 4.31 20.98
N SER A 12 -1.70 4.53 20.64
CA SER A 12 -1.19 4.26 19.30
C SER A 12 -1.31 2.78 18.88
N GLU A 13 -1.68 1.91 19.83
CA GLU A 13 -1.88 0.48 19.65
C GLU A 13 -3.18 0.14 18.88
N GLU A 14 -4.11 1.10 18.76
CA GLU A 14 -5.33 0.97 17.95
C GLU A 14 -5.14 1.51 16.52
N ARG A 15 -3.89 1.73 16.08
CA ARG A 15 -3.58 2.16 14.71
C ARG A 15 -2.95 1.03 13.92
N ARG A 16 -3.18 1.00 12.61
CA ARG A 16 -2.63 -0.05 11.73
C ARG A 16 -2.32 0.49 10.35
N LEU A 17 -1.23 -0.01 9.76
CA LEU A 17 -0.93 0.16 8.34
C LEU A 17 -1.87 -0.70 7.46
N LEU A 18 -2.70 -0.07 6.64
CA LEU A 18 -3.77 -0.70 5.86
C LEU A 18 -3.30 -1.13 4.48
N HIS A 19 -2.82 -0.18 3.70
CA HIS A 19 -2.48 -0.39 2.31
C HIS A 19 -1.53 0.70 1.82
N TYR A 20 -0.95 0.44 0.65
CA TYR A 20 -0.28 1.45 -0.14
C TYR A 20 -0.98 1.59 -1.50
N THR A 21 -1.31 2.83 -1.86
CA THR A 21 -1.89 3.14 -3.16
C THR A 21 -0.80 3.23 -4.21
N LEU A 22 -1.00 2.57 -5.35
CA LEU A 22 -0.14 2.63 -6.52
C LEU A 22 -0.95 3.10 -7.72
N LYS A 23 -0.42 4.08 -8.46
CA LYS A 23 -0.95 4.43 -9.77
C LYS A 23 -0.34 3.48 -10.80
N ILE A 24 -1.20 2.81 -11.56
CA ILE A 24 -0.80 1.83 -12.57
C ILE A 24 -1.11 2.35 -13.97
N MET A 25 -0.21 2.06 -14.92
CA MET A 25 -0.39 2.45 -16.30
C MET A 25 -1.13 1.39 -17.11
N ASP A 26 -1.00 0.10 -16.79
CA ASP A 26 -1.65 -1.00 -17.52
C ASP A 26 -2.29 -1.97 -16.53
N ARG A 27 -3.60 -2.18 -16.70
CA ARG A 27 -4.42 -3.04 -15.84
C ARG A 27 -4.08 -4.52 -16.00
N ASP A 28 -3.86 -5.00 -17.23
CA ASP A 28 -3.58 -6.43 -17.46
C ASP A 28 -2.17 -6.79 -17.01
N ALA A 29 -1.18 -5.92 -17.30
CA ALA A 29 0.18 -6.10 -16.80
C ALA A 29 0.20 -6.05 -15.26
N ALA A 30 -0.55 -5.13 -14.63
CA ALA A 30 -0.68 -5.07 -13.18
C ALA A 30 -1.34 -6.34 -12.63
N LYS A 31 -2.42 -6.84 -13.24
CA LYS A 31 -3.02 -8.14 -12.86
C LYS A 31 -1.98 -9.25 -12.91
N LYS A 32 -1.26 -9.42 -14.02
CA LYS A 32 -0.27 -10.50 -14.17
C LYS A 32 0.83 -10.38 -13.12
N PHE A 33 1.28 -9.18 -12.79
CA PHE A 33 2.27 -9.00 -11.74
C PHE A 33 1.70 -9.27 -10.34
N PHE A 34 0.68 -8.56 -9.89
CA PHE A 34 0.18 -8.66 -8.52
C PHE A 34 -0.51 -10.00 -8.24
N CYS A 35 -1.28 -10.54 -9.19
CA CYS A 35 -2.02 -11.79 -8.98
C CYS A 35 -1.18 -13.00 -9.39
N ASP A 36 -0.62 -13.03 -10.61
CA ASP A 36 0.01 -14.26 -11.13
C ASP A 36 1.45 -14.40 -10.60
N VAL A 37 2.25 -13.32 -10.59
CA VAL A 37 3.63 -13.34 -10.08
C VAL A 37 3.67 -13.31 -8.56
N LEU A 38 3.02 -12.34 -7.91
CA LEU A 38 3.07 -12.23 -6.44
C LEU A 38 2.13 -13.21 -5.75
N GLY A 39 1.13 -13.77 -6.45
CA GLY A 39 0.17 -14.70 -5.85
C GLY A 39 -0.89 -14.04 -4.97
N MET A 40 -1.16 -12.74 -5.16
CA MET A 40 -2.22 -12.04 -4.44
C MET A 40 -3.60 -12.32 -5.06
N HIS A 41 -4.64 -12.03 -4.29
CA HIS A 41 -6.03 -12.09 -4.73
C HIS A 41 -6.60 -10.70 -4.96
N MET A 42 -7.46 -10.54 -5.96
CA MET A 42 -8.31 -9.35 -6.09
C MET A 42 -9.37 -9.39 -5.00
N LEU A 43 -9.33 -8.42 -4.10
CA LEU A 43 -10.20 -8.34 -2.93
C LEU A 43 -11.49 -7.60 -3.27
N ARG A 44 -11.40 -6.49 -4.01
CA ARG A 44 -12.55 -5.75 -4.53
C ARG A 44 -12.11 -4.90 -5.73
N HIS A 45 -13.07 -4.60 -6.60
CA HIS A 45 -12.86 -3.77 -7.78
C HIS A 45 -14.05 -2.82 -7.98
N GLU A 46 -13.74 -1.55 -8.16
CA GLU A 46 -14.69 -0.45 -8.28
C GLU A 46 -14.34 0.43 -9.48
N GLU A 47 -15.34 0.79 -10.27
CA GLU A 47 -15.26 1.77 -11.35
C GLU A 47 -15.91 3.08 -10.87
N MET A 48 -15.26 4.21 -11.15
CA MET A 48 -15.65 5.53 -10.69
C MET A 48 -15.78 6.47 -11.89
N ASP A 49 -16.96 7.08 -12.05
CA ASP A 49 -17.28 7.95 -13.20
C ASP A 49 -16.65 9.35 -13.09
N SER A 50 -16.04 9.69 -11.95
CA SER A 50 -15.42 10.98 -11.69
C SER A 50 -14.22 10.87 -10.75
N GLY A 51 -13.40 11.92 -10.74
CA GLY A 51 -12.29 12.07 -9.80
C GLY A 51 -12.66 11.87 -8.33
N CYS A 52 -11.69 11.42 -7.53
CA CYS A 52 -11.91 11.21 -6.11
C CYS A 52 -11.81 12.52 -5.33
N LYS A 53 -12.79 12.82 -4.47
CA LYS A 53 -12.73 14.03 -3.62
C LYS A 53 -11.55 14.05 -2.65
N ALA A 54 -11.07 12.87 -2.22
CA ALA A 54 -9.84 12.74 -1.43
C ALA A 54 -8.58 12.61 -2.29
N LYS A 55 -8.69 12.84 -3.60
CA LYS A 55 -7.60 12.72 -4.58
C LYS A 55 -6.86 11.39 -4.46
N CYS A 56 -7.56 10.30 -4.14
CA CYS A 56 -6.96 8.96 -4.02
C CYS A 56 -6.27 8.54 -5.33
N ASN A 57 -6.84 8.94 -6.47
CA ASN A 57 -6.29 8.69 -7.79
C ASN A 57 -5.25 9.74 -8.23
N GLY A 58 -5.02 10.79 -7.44
CA GLY A 58 -4.27 11.99 -7.78
C GLY A 58 -5.20 13.20 -8.05
N ASP A 59 -4.61 14.29 -8.54
CA ASP A 59 -5.35 15.51 -8.91
C ASP A 59 -5.96 15.38 -10.31
N PHE A 60 -6.79 14.34 -10.49
CA PHE A 60 -7.45 14.03 -11.76
C PHE A 60 -8.97 13.96 -11.56
N GLU A 61 -9.69 14.66 -12.42
CA GLU A 61 -11.16 14.68 -12.45
C GLU A 61 -11.74 13.58 -13.35
N SER A 62 -10.88 12.82 -14.04
CA SER A 62 -11.28 11.80 -14.99
C SER A 62 -11.80 10.52 -14.32
N PRO A 63 -12.60 9.73 -15.05
CA PRO A 63 -12.96 8.38 -14.66
C PRO A 63 -11.73 7.54 -14.32
N TRP A 64 -11.88 6.65 -13.36
CA TRP A 64 -10.80 5.79 -12.88
C TRP A 64 -11.35 4.52 -12.26
N SER A 65 -10.49 3.51 -12.15
CA SER A 65 -10.80 2.28 -11.42
C SER A 65 -9.91 2.13 -10.19
N LYS A 66 -10.47 1.50 -9.16
CA LYS A 66 -9.78 1.09 -7.95
C LYS A 66 -9.84 -0.42 -7.83
N THR A 67 -8.68 -1.07 -7.74
CA THR A 67 -8.60 -2.52 -7.50
C THR A 67 -7.77 -2.79 -6.26
N MET A 68 -8.39 -3.39 -5.25
CA MET A 68 -7.67 -3.83 -4.06
C MET A 68 -7.11 -5.23 -4.29
N VAL A 69 -5.83 -5.44 -4.03
CA VAL A 69 -5.18 -6.76 -4.10
C VAL A 69 -4.38 -7.05 -2.84
N GLY A 70 -4.37 -8.30 -2.38
CA GLY A 70 -3.61 -8.71 -1.19
C GLY A 70 -3.66 -10.21 -0.95
N TYR A 71 -2.97 -10.69 0.08
CA TYR A 71 -2.97 -12.12 0.44
C TYR A 71 -4.16 -12.55 1.32
N GLY A 72 -4.90 -11.59 1.87
CA GLY A 72 -6.05 -11.81 2.72
C GLY A 72 -6.97 -10.60 2.78
N ASN A 73 -8.02 -10.69 3.60
CA ASN A 73 -9.02 -9.63 3.71
C ASN A 73 -8.39 -8.33 4.22
N GLU A 74 -8.84 -7.19 3.70
CA GLU A 74 -8.35 -5.86 4.13
C GLU A 74 -8.59 -5.59 5.63
N ASP A 75 -9.56 -6.26 6.25
CA ASP A 75 -9.85 -6.19 7.68
C ASP A 75 -8.93 -7.05 8.58
N SER A 76 -7.90 -7.67 7.99
CA SER A 76 -6.83 -8.33 8.74
C SER A 76 -5.44 -8.25 8.11
N ASN A 77 -5.35 -7.82 6.84
CA ASN A 77 -4.11 -7.81 6.05
C ASN A 77 -3.78 -6.42 5.50
N PHE A 78 -2.51 -6.27 5.10
CA PHE A 78 -2.05 -5.23 4.22
C PHE A 78 -2.51 -5.50 2.78
N ALA A 79 -2.92 -4.45 2.07
CA ALA A 79 -3.31 -4.54 0.67
C ALA A 79 -2.59 -3.51 -0.22
N PHE A 80 -2.68 -3.68 -1.53
CA PHE A 80 -2.41 -2.63 -2.51
C PHE A 80 -3.73 -2.06 -3.00
N GLU A 81 -3.81 -0.74 -3.07
CA GLU A 81 -4.87 -0.03 -3.79
C GLU A 81 -4.31 0.35 -5.17
N LEU A 82 -4.70 -0.37 -6.22
CA LEU A 82 -4.26 -0.10 -7.59
C LEU A 82 -5.24 0.88 -8.25
N ASN A 83 -4.74 2.06 -8.60
CA ASN A 83 -5.52 3.13 -9.23
C ASN A 83 -5.12 3.27 -10.70
N TYR A 84 -6.08 3.04 -11.59
CA TYR A 84 -5.93 3.24 -13.03
C TYR A 84 -6.82 4.40 -13.47
N ASN A 85 -6.22 5.46 -14.02
CA ASN A 85 -6.94 6.61 -14.54
C ASN A 85 -7.04 6.49 -16.06
N TYR A 86 -8.25 6.43 -16.61
CA TYR A 86 -8.48 6.10 -18.03
C TYR A 86 -7.86 7.11 -19.01
N GLU A 87 -7.82 8.39 -18.62
CA GLU A 87 -7.31 9.47 -19.48
C GLU A 87 -5.81 9.77 -19.28
N VAL A 88 -5.16 9.11 -18.32
CA VAL A 88 -3.76 9.39 -17.96
C VAL A 88 -2.82 8.44 -18.70
N LYS A 89 -2.03 9.02 -19.63
CA LYS A 89 -1.14 8.25 -20.53
C LYS A 89 0.20 7.85 -19.91
N GLY A 90 0.49 8.27 -18.70
CA GLY A 90 1.72 7.91 -18.01
C GLY A 90 1.97 8.76 -16.78
N TYR A 91 2.84 8.26 -15.93
CA TYR A 91 3.27 8.92 -14.71
C TYR A 91 4.77 9.16 -14.75
N GLU A 92 5.18 10.33 -14.27
CA GLU A 92 6.59 10.56 -13.95
C GLU A 92 6.85 9.89 -12.60
N MET A 93 7.69 8.85 -12.62
CA MET A 93 8.06 8.15 -11.41
C MET A 93 9.11 8.92 -10.62
N GLY A 94 8.87 8.98 -9.32
CA GLY A 94 9.75 9.61 -8.36
C GLY A 94 10.87 8.72 -7.84
N ASN A 95 11.54 9.21 -6.81
CA ASN A 95 12.46 8.45 -5.96
C ASN A 95 11.90 8.26 -4.53
N ASP A 96 10.60 8.46 -4.33
CA ASP A 96 9.89 8.44 -3.05
C ASP A 96 9.62 7.01 -2.56
N PHE A 97 9.13 6.12 -3.42
CA PHE A 97 8.95 4.72 -3.10
C PHE A 97 10.29 3.98 -3.10
N HIS A 98 10.62 3.24 -2.03
CA HIS A 98 11.86 2.46 -1.97
C HIS A 98 11.65 1.02 -2.40
N SER A 99 10.80 0.29 -1.66
CA SER A 99 10.48 -1.11 -1.95
C SER A 99 9.32 -1.62 -1.10
N LEU A 100 8.69 -2.70 -1.56
CA LEU A 100 7.94 -3.61 -0.72
C LEU A 100 8.78 -4.83 -0.36
N THR A 101 8.61 -5.42 0.82
CA THR A 101 9.17 -6.75 1.16
C THR A 101 8.05 -7.75 1.44
N ILE A 102 8.10 -8.89 0.75
CA ILE A 102 7.18 -10.02 0.88
C ILE A 102 7.96 -11.29 1.26
N LYS A 103 7.44 -12.07 2.19
CA LYS A 103 7.91 -13.44 2.50
C LYS A 103 6.97 -14.47 1.88
N SER A 104 7.37 -15.06 0.75
CA SER A 104 6.58 -16.11 0.10
C SER A 104 7.43 -16.95 -0.84
N LYS A 105 7.60 -18.24 -0.54
CA LYS A 105 8.25 -19.19 -1.46
C LYS A 105 7.47 -19.34 -2.76
N GLN A 106 6.14 -19.26 -2.70
CA GLN A 106 5.29 -19.36 -3.88
C GLN A 106 5.49 -18.16 -4.83
N ALA A 107 5.56 -16.94 -4.29
CA ALA A 107 5.84 -15.75 -5.11
C ALA A 107 7.23 -15.84 -5.77
N VAL A 108 8.24 -16.36 -5.05
CA VAL A 108 9.58 -16.62 -5.63
C VAL A 108 9.52 -17.65 -6.77
N ALA A 109 8.77 -18.74 -6.59
CA ALA A 109 8.60 -19.77 -7.62
C ALA A 109 7.87 -19.22 -8.85
N ASN A 110 6.79 -18.47 -8.65
CA ASN A 110 6.03 -17.81 -9.70
C ASN A 110 6.88 -16.81 -10.47
N ALA A 111 7.62 -15.94 -9.77
CA ALA A 111 8.52 -14.98 -10.38
C ALA A 111 9.54 -15.66 -11.30
N LYS A 112 10.19 -16.73 -10.84
CA LYS A 112 11.15 -17.50 -11.65
C LYS A 112 10.52 -18.21 -12.86
N SER A 113 9.24 -18.53 -12.78
CA SER A 113 8.52 -19.24 -13.86
C SER A 113 7.89 -18.30 -14.87
N ILE A 114 7.48 -17.10 -14.46
CA ILE A 114 6.68 -16.17 -15.27
C ILE A 114 7.54 -15.02 -15.81
N LEU A 115 8.51 -14.54 -15.03
CA LEU A 115 9.36 -13.41 -15.44
C LEU A 115 10.61 -13.90 -16.16
N ASN A 116 11.09 -13.07 -17.08
CA ASN A 116 12.40 -13.23 -17.68
C ASN A 116 13.50 -13.23 -16.61
N ALA A 117 14.51 -14.08 -16.78
CA ALA A 117 15.63 -14.19 -15.83
C ALA A 117 16.35 -12.85 -15.59
N ASN A 118 16.42 -11.98 -16.59
CA ASN A 118 17.04 -10.66 -16.49
C ASN A 118 16.22 -9.66 -15.66
N SER A 119 14.93 -9.93 -15.43
CA SER A 119 14.03 -9.12 -14.61
C SER A 119 14.09 -9.49 -13.12
N ILE A 120 14.88 -10.52 -12.76
CA ILE A 120 15.00 -11.03 -11.39
C ILE A 120 16.44 -10.80 -10.91
N GLN A 121 16.60 -9.95 -9.90
CA GLN A 121 17.91 -9.70 -9.28
C GLN A 121 18.01 -10.44 -7.95
N LYS A 122 19.19 -10.91 -7.57
CA LYS A 122 19.41 -11.55 -6.26
C LYS A 122 19.45 -10.48 -5.16
N TYR A 123 18.89 -10.80 -4.00
CA TYR A 123 18.87 -9.92 -2.83
C TYR A 123 19.37 -10.65 -1.58
N GLY A 124 20.08 -9.91 -0.71
CA GLY A 124 20.65 -10.42 0.53
C GLY A 124 21.91 -11.27 0.33
N ASN A 125 22.54 -11.64 1.45
CA ASN A 125 23.65 -12.59 1.43
C ASN A 125 23.10 -14.00 1.16
N ASN A 126 23.91 -14.88 0.56
CA ASN A 126 23.56 -16.29 0.32
C ASN A 126 22.27 -16.57 -0.50
N ASN A 127 21.76 -15.62 -1.30
CA ASN A 127 20.51 -15.72 -2.08
C ASN A 127 19.24 -15.91 -1.21
N GLU A 128 19.17 -15.22 -0.07
CA GLU A 128 17.98 -15.24 0.82
C GLU A 128 16.72 -14.65 0.16
N GLY A 129 16.86 -13.83 -0.89
CA GLY A 129 15.74 -13.31 -1.64
C GLY A 129 16.05 -12.85 -3.06
N TYR A 130 15.05 -12.23 -3.68
CA TYR A 130 15.08 -11.71 -5.03
C TYR A 130 14.41 -10.33 -5.09
N ILE A 131 14.92 -9.43 -5.93
CA ILE A 131 14.24 -8.20 -6.32
C ILE A 131 13.57 -8.43 -7.67
N VAL A 132 12.29 -8.09 -7.75
CA VAL A 132 11.50 -7.97 -8.98
C VAL A 132 10.87 -6.59 -9.02
N ASN A 133 10.46 -6.10 -10.19
CA ASN A 133 9.78 -4.82 -10.32
C ASN A 133 8.39 -5.02 -10.90
N SER A 134 7.43 -4.22 -10.45
CA SER A 134 6.12 -4.11 -11.11
C SER A 134 6.30 -3.57 -12.53
N PRO A 135 5.28 -3.68 -13.41
CA PRO A 135 5.33 -3.11 -14.76
C PRO A 135 5.70 -1.62 -14.77
N ASP A 136 5.18 -0.87 -13.79
CA ASP A 136 5.47 0.56 -13.63
C ASP A 136 6.78 0.88 -12.90
N GLY A 137 7.58 -0.13 -12.50
CA GLY A 137 8.90 0.06 -11.89
C GLY A 137 8.96 0.05 -10.36
N HIS A 138 7.87 -0.30 -9.67
CA HIS A 138 7.87 -0.41 -8.20
C HIS A 138 8.63 -1.65 -7.75
N LYS A 139 9.66 -1.46 -6.92
CA LYS A 139 10.53 -2.53 -6.45
C LYS A 139 9.84 -3.41 -5.41
N VAL A 140 9.90 -4.73 -5.60
CA VAL A 140 9.44 -5.74 -4.64
C VAL A 140 10.58 -6.70 -4.32
N ILE A 141 10.88 -6.84 -3.03
CA ILE A 141 11.82 -7.79 -2.45
C ILE A 141 11.04 -9.03 -2.03
N LEU A 142 11.31 -10.17 -2.68
CA LEU A 142 10.75 -11.48 -2.35
C LEU A 142 11.78 -12.27 -1.53
N LEU A 143 11.48 -12.51 -0.26
CA LEU A 143 12.26 -13.40 0.60
C LEU A 143 11.78 -14.83 0.41
N ASN A 144 12.73 -15.76 0.21
CA ASN A 144 12.44 -17.17 -0.09
C ASN A 144 12.13 -18.00 1.17
N GLU A 145 11.21 -17.49 1.98
CA GLU A 145 10.71 -18.07 3.21
C GLU A 145 9.20 -17.80 3.30
N ASP A 146 8.49 -18.57 4.13
CA ASP A 146 7.06 -18.34 4.39
C ASP A 146 6.89 -17.82 5.81
N VAL A 147 5.83 -17.04 6.03
CA VAL A 147 5.39 -16.62 7.37
C VAL A 147 4.64 -17.75 8.08
N ASP A 148 4.38 -17.57 9.38
CA ASP A 148 3.53 -18.48 10.13
C ASP A 148 2.11 -18.52 9.54
N ARG A 149 1.40 -19.62 9.80
CA ARG A 149 -0.01 -19.76 9.41
C ARG A 149 -0.82 -18.58 9.96
N ASP A 150 -1.57 -17.93 9.09
CA ASP A 150 -2.44 -16.77 9.36
C ASP A 150 -1.72 -15.41 9.53
N ASP A 151 -0.41 -15.33 9.29
CA ASP A 151 0.30 -14.05 9.21
C ASP A 151 0.31 -13.50 7.78
N ASP A 152 0.45 -12.19 7.65
CA ASP A 152 0.53 -11.53 6.35
C ASP A 152 1.91 -11.73 5.71
N PRO A 153 1.99 -12.24 4.47
CA PRO A 153 3.24 -12.29 3.73
C PRO A 153 3.86 -10.92 3.46
N VAL A 154 3.08 -9.83 3.43
CA VAL A 154 3.60 -8.47 3.28
C VAL A 154 4.14 -7.96 4.63
N VAL A 155 5.46 -7.91 4.76
CA VAL A 155 6.10 -7.66 6.06
C VAL A 155 6.64 -6.24 6.23
N ARG A 156 6.93 -5.54 5.13
CA ARG A 156 7.54 -4.20 5.18
C ARG A 156 7.25 -3.38 3.93
N LEU A 157 6.81 -2.15 4.14
CA LEU A 157 6.78 -1.08 3.15
C LEU A 157 7.94 -0.12 3.45
N SER A 158 8.80 0.13 2.48
CA SER A 158 9.94 1.05 2.61
C SER A 158 9.73 2.30 1.76
N LEU A 159 9.90 3.49 2.36
CA LEU A 159 9.84 4.79 1.69
C LEU A 159 11.19 5.51 1.85
N ASN A 160 11.60 6.23 0.81
CA ASN A 160 12.79 7.07 0.87
C ASN A 160 12.47 8.39 1.56
N VAL A 161 13.39 8.88 2.39
CA VAL A 161 13.31 10.19 3.05
C VAL A 161 14.59 10.98 2.77
N SER A 162 14.50 12.31 2.87
CA SER A 162 15.69 13.17 2.64
C SER A 162 16.47 13.48 3.91
N ASN A 163 15.87 13.25 5.08
CA ASN A 163 16.50 13.44 6.38
C ASN A 163 15.90 12.50 7.42
N LEU A 164 16.69 11.49 7.83
CA LEU A 164 16.19 10.43 8.72
C LEU A 164 15.69 10.96 10.06
N ASP A 165 16.42 11.86 10.72
CA ASP A 165 16.08 12.31 12.07
C ASP A 165 14.80 13.16 12.09
N ARG A 166 14.59 14.00 11.07
CA ARG A 166 13.34 14.75 10.88
C ARG A 166 12.16 13.80 10.67
N SER A 167 12.33 12.78 9.83
CA SER A 167 11.27 11.81 9.57
C SER A 167 11.00 10.95 10.81
N ILE A 168 12.03 10.47 11.51
CA ILE A 168 11.86 9.78 12.82
C ILE A 168 11.05 10.64 13.78
N ASN A 169 11.41 11.91 13.95
CA ASN A 169 10.69 12.82 14.85
C ASN A 169 9.20 12.91 14.46
N TYR A 170 8.90 13.05 13.17
CA TYR A 170 7.52 13.07 12.68
C TYR A 170 6.78 11.76 12.97
N TYR A 171 7.28 10.61 12.50
CA TYR A 171 6.53 9.36 12.63
C TYR A 171 6.45 8.84 14.08
N THR A 172 7.45 9.12 14.93
CA THR A 172 7.44 8.68 16.33
C THR A 172 6.76 9.69 17.25
N ASN A 173 7.12 10.97 17.24
CA ASN A 173 6.57 11.94 18.19
C ASN A 173 5.21 12.47 17.78
N PHE A 174 4.95 12.61 16.47
CA PHE A 174 3.66 13.07 15.98
C PHE A 174 2.71 11.90 15.71
N LEU A 175 3.12 10.93 14.89
CA LEU A 175 2.26 9.78 14.56
C LEU A 175 2.26 8.68 15.62
N LYS A 176 3.13 8.71 16.63
CA LYS A 176 3.17 7.75 17.74
C LYS A 176 3.55 6.32 17.34
N MET A 177 4.26 6.14 16.23
CA MET A 177 4.86 4.85 15.86
C MET A 177 6.02 4.51 16.81
N LYS A 178 6.19 3.21 17.08
CA LYS A 178 7.31 2.66 17.87
C LYS A 178 8.48 2.33 16.94
N THR A 179 9.69 2.62 17.39
CA THR A 179 10.92 2.19 16.69
C THR A 179 11.22 0.73 17.01
N VAL A 180 11.41 -0.07 15.97
CA VAL A 180 11.80 -1.49 16.05
C VAL A 180 13.30 -1.65 15.89
N ASP A 181 13.85 -1.08 14.81
CA ASP A 181 15.27 -1.10 14.47
C ASP A 181 15.68 0.27 13.91
N LYS A 182 16.94 0.68 14.13
CA LYS A 182 17.51 1.92 13.58
C LYS A 182 18.98 1.70 13.24
N THR A 183 19.35 2.06 12.02
CA THR A 183 20.75 2.20 11.58
C THR A 183 21.05 3.69 11.30
N ASN A 184 22.21 3.97 10.70
CA ASN A 184 22.56 5.34 10.30
C ASN A 184 21.70 5.88 9.16
N ASP A 185 21.20 5.00 8.29
CA ASP A 185 20.52 5.31 7.03
C ASP A 185 19.08 4.82 6.97
N ARG A 186 18.60 4.07 7.97
CA ARG A 186 17.19 3.63 8.02
C ARG A 186 16.63 3.53 9.42
N VAL A 187 15.30 3.59 9.51
CA VAL A 187 14.53 3.24 10.70
C VAL A 187 13.37 2.32 10.31
N LEU A 188 13.10 1.31 11.14
CA LEU A 188 11.94 0.45 11.04
C LEU A 188 10.94 0.82 12.13
N LEU A 189 9.71 1.12 11.73
CA LEU A 189 8.65 1.69 12.55
C LEU A 189 7.40 0.81 12.54
N TYR A 190 6.66 0.82 13.65
CA TYR A 190 5.56 -0.11 13.85
C TYR A 190 4.52 0.40 14.85
N TYR A 191 3.22 0.15 14.62
CA TYR A 191 2.15 0.45 15.59
C TYR A 191 1.83 -0.71 16.53
N GLY A 192 1.93 -1.94 16.03
CA GLY A 192 1.72 -3.15 16.83
C GLY A 192 2.88 -3.46 17.79
N TYR A 193 2.99 -4.72 18.20
CA TYR A 193 4.16 -5.23 18.92
C TYR A 193 4.73 -6.50 18.28
N GLU A 194 6.02 -6.74 18.50
CA GLU A 194 6.68 -7.92 17.95
C GLU A 194 6.21 -9.20 18.63
N LYS A 195 6.08 -10.27 17.84
CA LYS A 195 5.79 -11.61 18.35
C LYS A 195 7.05 -12.15 19.04
N LEU A 196 7.04 -12.16 20.37
CA LEU A 196 8.05 -12.82 21.19
C LEU A 196 7.56 -14.21 21.61
N ALA A 197 8.46 -15.06 22.09
CA ALA A 197 8.18 -16.47 22.42
C ALA A 197 6.99 -16.68 23.40
N ASN A 198 6.56 -15.64 24.11
CA ASN A 198 5.44 -15.67 25.07
C ASN A 198 4.37 -14.61 24.79
N THR A 199 4.40 -13.93 23.65
CA THR A 199 3.39 -12.93 23.29
C THR A 199 2.08 -13.63 22.90
N PRO A 200 0.92 -13.27 23.48
CA PRO A 200 -0.38 -13.78 23.02
C PRO A 200 -0.59 -13.44 21.54
N THR A 201 -0.60 -14.46 20.67
CA THR A 201 -0.66 -14.28 19.21
C THR A 201 -2.06 -13.91 18.69
N ASN A 202 -3.05 -13.93 19.58
CA ASN A 202 -4.47 -13.73 19.27
C ASN A 202 -5.01 -12.40 19.78
N GLU A 203 -4.17 -11.59 20.41
CA GLU A 203 -4.55 -10.25 20.80
C GLU A 203 -4.80 -9.39 19.57
N LYS A 204 -5.87 -8.62 19.67
CA LYS A 204 -6.43 -7.84 18.58
C LYS A 204 -6.72 -6.43 19.03
N THR A 205 -6.67 -5.48 18.10
CA THR A 205 -7.26 -4.15 18.27
C THR A 205 -8.74 -4.29 18.64
N ALA A 206 -9.36 -3.22 19.15
CA ALA A 206 -10.80 -3.18 19.39
C ALA A 206 -11.61 -3.57 18.15
N ALA A 207 -11.05 -3.35 16.97
CA ALA A 207 -11.67 -3.65 15.68
C ALA A 207 -11.33 -5.03 15.11
N GLY A 208 -10.52 -5.84 15.82
CA GLY A 208 -10.29 -7.25 15.52
C GLY A 208 -9.02 -7.57 14.72
N PHE A 209 -8.15 -6.58 14.48
CA PHE A 209 -6.87 -6.76 13.80
C PHE A 209 -5.82 -7.33 14.72
N LYS A 210 -5.03 -8.30 14.26
CA LYS A 210 -3.88 -8.79 15.04
C LYS A 210 -2.91 -7.64 15.32
N LEU A 211 -2.48 -7.54 16.58
CA LEU A 211 -1.45 -6.58 16.99
C LEU A 211 -0.02 -7.07 16.65
N THR A 212 0.14 -8.38 16.45
CA THR A 212 1.39 -8.99 16.01
C THR A 212 1.50 -9.04 14.49
N ASN A 213 2.74 -8.94 13.99
CA ASN A 213 3.10 -9.26 12.61
C ASN A 213 2.34 -8.48 11.52
N GLN A 214 1.92 -7.25 11.81
CA GLN A 214 1.45 -6.33 10.76
C GLN A 214 2.65 -5.87 9.90
N CYS A 215 2.35 -5.36 8.72
CA CYS A 215 3.33 -4.71 7.85
C CYS A 215 4.00 -3.53 8.59
N LYS A 216 5.34 -3.49 8.56
CA LYS A 216 6.14 -2.42 9.17
C LYS A 216 6.41 -1.31 8.14
N LEU A 217 6.59 -0.09 8.61
CA LEU A 217 7.07 1.02 7.79
C LEU A 217 8.57 1.17 7.97
N GLU A 218 9.34 1.14 6.90
CA GLU A 218 10.76 1.47 6.91
C GLU A 218 10.97 2.81 6.21
N LEU A 219 11.74 3.70 6.83
CA LEU A 219 12.17 4.95 6.21
C LEU A 219 13.66 4.82 5.92
N VAL A 220 14.05 5.08 4.68
CA VAL A 220 15.43 4.96 4.19
C VAL A 220 15.91 6.33 3.76
N ASP A 221 16.93 6.86 4.42
CA ASP A 221 17.55 8.13 4.05
C ASP A 221 18.44 7.93 2.82
N ILE A 222 18.06 8.58 1.72
CA ILE A 222 18.83 8.51 0.47
C ILE A 222 19.80 9.69 0.32
N HIS A 223 19.89 10.55 1.33
CA HIS A 223 20.74 11.74 1.40
C HIS A 223 20.54 12.68 0.21
N LYS A 224 19.32 12.72 -0.32
CA LYS A 224 18.91 13.49 -1.50
C LYS A 224 17.49 14.02 -1.30
N PRO A 225 17.12 15.14 -1.96
CA PRO A 225 15.74 15.56 -2.02
C PRO A 225 14.82 14.47 -2.57
N ILE A 226 13.61 14.38 -2.00
CA ILE A 226 12.57 13.50 -2.51
C ILE A 226 11.84 14.21 -3.66
N HIS A 227 11.82 13.55 -4.81
CA HIS A 227 11.05 13.91 -5.98
C HIS A 227 9.96 12.86 -6.13
N ARG A 228 8.72 13.22 -5.82
CA ARG A 228 7.57 12.31 -5.87
C ARG A 228 7.05 12.06 -7.30
N GLY A 229 7.38 12.95 -8.24
CA GLY A 229 6.85 12.91 -9.60
C GLY A 229 5.32 13.04 -9.60
N THR A 230 4.65 12.45 -10.58
CA THR A 230 3.18 12.34 -10.65
C THR A 230 2.67 10.94 -10.32
N GLY A 231 3.57 9.95 -10.32
CA GLY A 231 3.31 8.55 -10.01
C GLY A 231 3.31 8.19 -8.52
N TYR A 232 3.56 9.15 -7.64
CA TYR A 232 3.58 8.91 -6.19
C TYR A 232 2.34 8.18 -5.68
N GLY A 233 2.59 7.31 -4.71
CA GLY A 233 1.56 6.59 -3.98
C GLY A 233 1.09 7.30 -2.72
N ARG A 234 0.28 6.59 -1.93
CA ARG A 234 -0.22 7.05 -0.64
C ARG A 234 -0.22 5.92 0.36
N ILE A 235 0.28 6.17 1.56
CA ILE A 235 0.19 5.21 2.67
C ILE A 235 -1.11 5.45 3.45
N ALA A 236 -1.82 4.39 3.84
CA ALA A 236 -3.05 4.50 4.61
C ALA A 236 -2.93 3.80 5.97
N PHE A 237 -3.40 4.48 7.01
CA PHE A 237 -3.51 3.95 8.36
C PHE A 237 -4.96 3.97 8.85
N SER A 238 -5.39 2.95 9.59
CA SER A 238 -6.58 3.09 10.43
C SER A 238 -6.23 3.71 11.77
N CYS A 239 -7.22 4.36 12.37
CA CYS A 239 -7.26 4.72 13.78
C CYS A 239 -8.73 4.69 14.25
N PRO A 240 -8.99 4.75 15.57
CA PRO A 240 -10.33 5.04 16.07
C PRO A 240 -10.91 6.28 15.38
N THR A 241 -12.19 6.25 14.98
CA THR A 241 -12.80 7.37 14.25
C THR A 241 -12.68 8.69 15.02
N ASP A 242 -12.81 8.64 16.36
CA ASP A 242 -12.71 9.80 17.24
C ASP A 242 -11.31 10.43 17.29
N ASP A 243 -10.29 9.79 16.73
CA ASP A 243 -8.93 10.32 16.66
C ASP A 243 -8.66 11.14 15.41
N ILE A 244 -9.46 11.00 14.36
CA ILE A 244 -9.30 11.78 13.12
C ILE A 244 -9.27 13.30 13.38
N PRO A 245 -10.27 13.91 14.07
CA PRO A 245 -10.23 15.34 14.36
C PRO A 245 -9.04 15.73 15.25
N LYS A 246 -8.62 14.86 16.17
CA LYS A 246 -7.46 15.10 17.05
C LYS A 246 -6.16 15.10 16.25
N ILE A 247 -6.01 14.18 15.30
CA ILE A 247 -4.85 14.11 14.40
C ILE A 247 -4.77 15.38 13.54
N GLU A 248 -5.90 15.84 13.01
CA GLU A 248 -5.96 17.10 12.25
C GLU A 248 -5.57 18.30 13.14
N GLU A 249 -6.15 18.42 14.34
CA GLU A 249 -5.83 19.48 15.29
C GLU A 249 -4.35 19.48 15.66
N MET A 250 -3.79 18.31 15.98
CA MET A 250 -2.37 18.17 16.24
C MET A 250 -1.52 18.61 15.03
N MET A 251 -1.95 18.35 13.79
CA MET A 251 -1.21 18.77 12.59
C MET A 251 -1.22 20.28 12.41
N LYS A 252 -2.29 20.99 12.81
CA LYS A 252 -2.35 22.46 12.73
C LYS A 252 -1.25 23.13 13.55
N ASP A 253 -0.87 22.53 14.67
CA ASP A 253 0.21 23.01 15.55
C ASP A 253 1.60 22.49 15.13
N ASN A 254 1.66 21.54 14.19
CA ASN A 254 2.89 20.91 13.73
C ASN A 254 3.57 21.75 12.64
N LYS A 255 4.90 21.90 12.72
CA LYS A 255 5.71 22.66 11.74
C LYS A 255 6.50 21.78 10.76
N GLN A 256 6.29 20.48 10.79
CA GLN A 256 7.07 19.45 10.07
C GLN A 256 6.23 18.66 9.05
N GLY A 257 4.93 18.92 8.95
CA GLY A 257 4.04 18.29 7.96
C GLY A 257 2.95 19.25 7.50
N SER A 258 1.99 18.73 6.74
CA SER A 258 0.89 19.51 6.21
C SER A 258 -0.43 18.74 6.27
N ILE A 259 -1.54 19.48 6.29
CA ILE A 259 -2.87 18.94 6.02
C ILE A 259 -3.11 19.13 4.52
N ILE A 260 -3.12 18.04 3.77
CA ILE A 260 -3.39 18.06 2.32
C ILE A 260 -4.91 18.15 2.10
N ILE A 261 -5.67 17.33 2.84
CA ILE A 261 -7.13 17.35 2.83
C ILE A 261 -7.61 17.27 4.27
N PRO A 262 -8.40 18.26 4.76
CA PRO A 262 -8.95 18.25 6.11
C PRO A 262 -9.95 17.09 6.28
N GLU A 263 -10.41 16.89 7.51
CA GLU A 263 -11.40 15.88 7.84
C GLU A 263 -12.58 15.93 6.86
N MET A 264 -12.86 14.78 6.26
CA MET A 264 -14.02 14.63 5.40
C MET A 264 -14.58 13.22 5.44
N LYS A 265 -15.83 13.08 4.99
CA LYS A 265 -16.47 11.79 4.78
C LYS A 265 -16.41 11.41 3.31
N LEU A 266 -15.85 10.23 3.03
CA LEU A 266 -15.87 9.60 1.72
C LEU A 266 -16.94 8.52 1.66
N GLY A 267 -17.64 8.42 0.53
CA GLY A 267 -18.46 7.26 0.25
C GLY A 267 -17.57 6.03 0.08
N GLY A 268 -17.92 4.94 0.76
CA GLY A 268 -17.33 3.63 0.54
C GLY A 268 -18.31 2.68 -0.14
N LEU A 269 -17.88 1.43 -0.34
CA LEU A 269 -18.74 0.34 -0.76
C LEU A 269 -19.98 0.24 0.16
N LEU A 270 -21.14 -0.09 -0.40
CA LEU A 270 -22.39 -0.32 0.34
C LEU A 270 -22.91 0.90 1.14
N ASP A 271 -22.78 2.12 0.59
CA ASP A 271 -23.19 3.39 1.21
C ASP A 271 -22.53 3.71 2.57
N THR A 272 -21.54 2.92 2.98
CA THR A 272 -20.83 3.12 4.24
C THR A 272 -19.86 4.29 4.08
N LYS A 273 -20.11 5.38 4.81
CA LYS A 273 -19.21 6.54 4.78
C LYS A 273 -18.06 6.37 5.76
N VAL A 274 -16.83 6.46 5.26
CA VAL A 274 -15.61 6.48 6.07
C VAL A 274 -15.18 7.92 6.32
N THR A 275 -14.71 8.22 7.53
CA THR A 275 -14.12 9.53 7.87
C THR A 275 -12.62 9.44 7.65
N VAL A 276 -12.04 10.42 6.96
CA VAL A 276 -10.61 10.46 6.65
C VAL A 276 -10.01 11.85 6.88
N VAL A 277 -8.70 11.89 7.10
CA VAL A 277 -7.86 13.09 6.95
C VAL A 277 -6.62 12.71 6.14
N ILE A 278 -6.19 13.57 5.21
CA ILE A 278 -4.99 13.35 4.39
C ILE A 278 -3.90 14.34 4.78
N LEU A 279 -2.73 13.81 5.11
CA LEU A 279 -1.57 14.55 5.60
C LEU A 279 -0.40 14.41 4.64
N GLY A 280 0.52 15.38 4.67
CA GLY A 280 1.85 15.27 4.07
C GLY A 280 2.90 15.20 5.18
N ASP A 281 3.81 14.23 5.08
CA ASP A 281 4.97 14.15 5.97
C ASP A 281 6.05 15.21 5.61
N PRO A 282 7.21 15.26 6.30
CA PRO A 282 8.25 16.24 6.02
C PRO A 282 8.89 16.15 4.61
N ASP A 283 8.71 15.03 3.91
CA ASP A 283 9.12 14.80 2.53
C ASP A 283 7.90 14.74 1.57
N GLU A 284 6.75 15.19 2.06
CA GLU A 284 5.45 15.23 1.39
C GLU A 284 4.89 13.85 1.00
N HIS A 285 5.34 12.75 1.61
CA HIS A 285 4.65 11.47 1.47
C HIS A 285 3.20 11.64 1.95
N GLU A 286 2.25 11.24 1.11
CA GLU A 286 0.84 11.37 1.45
C GLU A 286 0.42 10.25 2.39
N ILE A 287 -0.26 10.63 3.47
CA ILE A 287 -0.73 9.73 4.53
C ILE A 287 -2.24 9.90 4.68
N CYS A 288 -3.00 8.84 4.45
CA CYS A 288 -4.43 8.77 4.79
C CYS A 288 -4.60 8.19 6.19
N PHE A 289 -5.22 8.92 7.11
CA PHE A 289 -5.82 8.29 8.29
C PHE A 289 -7.30 8.09 8.03
N VAL A 290 -7.81 6.88 8.28
CA VAL A 290 -9.23 6.53 8.14
C VAL A 290 -9.79 5.96 9.44
N GLY A 291 -11.02 6.35 9.77
CA GLY A 291 -11.77 5.81 10.91
C GLY A 291 -12.06 4.32 10.74
N GLU A 292 -11.54 3.51 11.65
CA GLU A 292 -11.50 2.04 11.56
C GLU A 292 -12.90 1.40 11.54
N GLU A 293 -13.82 1.91 12.35
CA GLU A 293 -15.14 1.32 12.61
C GLU A 293 -16.00 1.23 11.35
N ASN A 294 -15.86 2.21 10.45
CA ASN A 294 -16.55 2.20 9.16
C ASN A 294 -15.67 1.64 8.05
N TYR A 295 -14.34 1.74 8.15
CA TYR A 295 -13.43 1.11 7.20
C TYR A 295 -13.67 -0.40 7.10
N ILE A 296 -13.74 -1.11 8.24
CA ILE A 296 -13.94 -2.58 8.25
C ILE A 296 -15.26 -3.01 7.58
N LYS A 297 -16.28 -2.17 7.66
CA LYS A 297 -17.56 -2.42 6.99
C LYS A 297 -17.47 -2.17 5.48
N ALA A 298 -16.70 -1.17 5.08
CA ALA A 298 -16.53 -0.77 3.69
C ALA A 298 -15.52 -1.64 2.92
N CYS A 299 -14.57 -2.28 3.60
CA CYS A 299 -13.47 -3.04 2.98
C CYS A 299 -13.76 -4.55 2.86
N LYS A 300 -15.02 -4.95 2.75
CA LYS A 300 -15.38 -6.36 2.60
C LYS A 300 -14.99 -6.87 1.21
N THR A 301 -14.35 -8.04 1.22
CA THR A 301 -13.98 -8.77 0.00
C THR A 301 -15.23 -9.07 -0.83
N ASP A 302 -15.12 -8.87 -2.13
CA ASP A 302 -16.14 -9.14 -3.14
C ASP A 302 -15.73 -10.37 -3.95
N ASP A 303 -16.43 -11.48 -3.76
CA ASP A 303 -16.18 -12.72 -4.52
C ASP A 303 -16.33 -12.53 -6.05
N GLY A 304 -17.03 -11.48 -6.48
CA GLY A 304 -17.16 -11.08 -7.87
C GLY A 304 -16.04 -10.18 -8.40
N ALA A 305 -15.07 -9.77 -7.59
CA ALA A 305 -14.07 -8.76 -7.94
C ALA A 305 -13.32 -9.07 -9.23
N SER A 306 -12.76 -10.28 -9.36
CA SER A 306 -12.04 -10.70 -10.57
C SER A 306 -12.92 -10.72 -11.81
N LYS A 307 -14.20 -11.06 -11.67
CA LYS A 307 -15.16 -11.04 -12.78
C LYS A 307 -15.52 -9.61 -13.19
N LYS A 308 -15.71 -8.70 -12.22
CA LYS A 308 -15.94 -7.28 -12.48
C LYS A 308 -14.74 -6.65 -13.18
N PHE A 309 -13.54 -6.89 -12.69
CA PHE A 309 -12.29 -6.45 -13.30
C PHE A 309 -12.15 -6.97 -14.73
N ALA A 310 -12.35 -8.27 -14.97
CA ALA A 310 -12.25 -8.85 -16.31
C ALA A 310 -13.30 -8.27 -17.27
N LYS A 311 -14.52 -7.98 -16.77
CA LYS A 311 -15.55 -7.30 -17.56
C LYS A 311 -15.12 -5.88 -17.93
N ALA A 312 -14.61 -5.10 -16.98
CA ALA A 312 -14.16 -3.73 -17.21
C ALA A 312 -12.91 -3.64 -18.11
N LEU A 313 -12.05 -4.67 -18.08
CA LEU A 313 -10.92 -4.78 -18.99
C LEU A 313 -11.35 -5.07 -20.44
N ALA A 314 -12.40 -5.89 -20.61
CA ALA A 314 -12.94 -6.24 -21.92
C ALA A 314 -13.89 -5.17 -22.49
N ASP A 315 -14.43 -4.28 -21.66
CA ASP A 315 -15.32 -3.22 -22.07
C ASP A 315 -14.51 -2.01 -22.58
N THR A 316 -14.36 -1.94 -23.90
CA THR A 316 -13.59 -0.90 -24.60
C THR A 316 -14.50 0.19 -25.17
N SER A 317 -15.79 0.16 -24.81
CA SER A 317 -16.84 0.95 -25.48
C SER A 317 -16.91 2.41 -25.01
N GLU A 318 -16.44 2.71 -23.80
CA GLU A 318 -16.40 4.07 -23.25
C GLU A 318 -14.98 4.69 -23.21
N TYR A 319 -13.92 3.88 -23.12
CA TYR A 319 -12.54 4.36 -23.04
C TYR A 319 -11.62 3.48 -23.91
N PRO A 320 -10.79 4.07 -24.79
CA PRO A 320 -10.01 3.31 -25.76
C PRO A 320 -9.04 2.33 -25.10
N ILE A 321 -8.84 1.19 -25.76
CA ILE A 321 -7.91 0.12 -25.37
C ILE A 321 -6.53 0.72 -25.14
N ASP A 322 -5.94 0.34 -24.01
CA ASP A 322 -4.52 0.58 -23.77
C ASP A 322 -3.70 -0.34 -24.67
N GLU A 323 -3.22 0.17 -25.81
CA GLU A 323 -2.34 -0.58 -26.73
C GLU A 323 -0.90 -0.72 -26.19
N ARG A 324 -0.58 -0.21 -24.99
CA ARG A 324 0.77 -0.34 -24.41
C ARG A 324 1.02 -1.78 -24.00
N HIS A 325 1.74 -2.51 -24.85
CA HIS A 325 2.27 -3.82 -24.50
C HIS A 325 3.50 -3.62 -23.62
N TYR A 326 3.35 -3.81 -22.31
CA TYR A 326 4.49 -3.96 -21.42
C TYR A 326 5.05 -5.37 -21.61
N ASP A 327 6.33 -5.45 -22.02
CA ASP A 327 7.02 -6.72 -22.16
C ASP A 327 7.24 -7.34 -20.78
N ILE A 328 6.22 -8.07 -20.32
CA ILE A 328 6.22 -8.93 -19.15
C ILE A 328 6.82 -10.30 -19.45
N GLY A 329 7.62 -10.42 -20.53
CA GLY A 329 8.33 -11.62 -20.91
C GLY A 329 7.42 -12.73 -21.40
N GLU A 330 6.76 -12.52 -22.54
CA GLU A 330 6.23 -13.67 -23.28
C GLU A 330 7.38 -14.36 -24.04
N ASP A 331 7.50 -15.68 -23.83
CA ASP A 331 8.47 -16.53 -24.50
C ASP A 331 8.45 -16.31 -26.03
N GLU A 332 9.57 -15.90 -26.61
CA GLU A 332 9.75 -15.77 -28.07
C GLU A 332 9.51 -17.09 -28.84
N LYS A 333 9.30 -18.20 -28.13
CA LYS A 333 9.04 -19.52 -28.72
C LYS A 333 7.65 -19.64 -29.36
N THR A 334 6.67 -18.85 -28.92
CA THR A 334 5.28 -18.95 -29.45
C THR A 334 5.12 -18.22 -30.79
N LYS A 335 5.93 -17.19 -31.06
CA LYS A 335 5.87 -16.42 -32.34
C LYS A 335 6.47 -17.15 -33.54
N LYS A 336 7.20 -18.26 -33.35
CA LYS A 336 7.81 -19.02 -34.45
C LYS A 336 6.93 -20.12 -35.05
N GLN A 337 5.75 -20.40 -34.49
CA GLN A 337 4.85 -21.44 -35.02
C GLN A 337 3.75 -20.93 -35.96
N GLU A 338 3.55 -19.61 -36.08
CA GLU A 338 2.50 -19.04 -36.96
C GLU A 338 3.00 -18.55 -38.33
N ASN A 339 4.32 -18.56 -38.58
CA ASN A 339 4.88 -18.13 -39.87
C ASN A 339 5.23 -19.29 -40.83
N ASP A 340 4.90 -20.54 -40.48
CA ASP A 340 5.10 -21.72 -41.34
C ASP A 340 3.77 -22.45 -41.64
N LYS A 341 2.77 -21.71 -42.15
CA LYS A 341 1.60 -22.30 -42.83
C LYS A 341 1.20 -21.55 -44.08
#